data_AF-A0A327Z0M3-F1
#
_entry.id   AF-A0A327Z0M3-F1
#
_cell.length_a   1.000
_cell.length_b   1.000
_cell.length_c   1.000
_cell.angle_alpha   90.00
_cell.angle_beta   90.00
_cell.angle_gamma   90.00
#
_symmetry.space_group_name_H-M   'P 1'
#
loop_
_entity.id
_entity.type
_entity.pdbx_description
1 polymer ?
#
loop_
_entity_poly.entity_id
_entity_poly.type
_entity_poly.pdbx_seq_one_letter_code
_entity_poly.pdbx_strand_id
1 'polypeptide(L)'
;MSGPAPSKIRITGSARMVAEAIRDGHTWGLAIIKQTGMHQAVVYSTLRRWREAGWVTCENETMEAAAAANRPPRRVYELTSTAIDALGWHDL
;
A
#
# COMPACT_ATOMS: atom_id res chain seq x y z
N MET A 1 13.52 -10.84 -13.28
CA MET A 1 12.43 -11.62 -12.64
C MET A 1 11.11 -11.01 -13.10
N SER A 2 10.40 -11.66 -14.03
CA SER A 2 9.08 -11.19 -14.45
C SER A 2 8.10 -11.51 -13.32
N GLY A 3 7.61 -10.49 -12.62
CA GLY A 3 6.52 -10.67 -11.65
C GLY A 3 5.28 -11.26 -12.34
N PRO A 4 4.34 -11.85 -11.59
CA PRO A 4 3.10 -12.35 -12.17
C PRO A 4 2.38 -11.22 -12.93
N ALA A 5 1.71 -11.58 -14.03
CA ALA A 5 0.88 -10.64 -14.77
C ALA A 5 -0.15 -9.98 -13.82
N PRO A 6 -0.39 -8.67 -13.94
CA PRO A 6 -1.27 -7.96 -13.02
C PRO A 6 -2.66 -8.58 -13.06
N SER A 7 -3.06 -9.20 -11.95
CA SER A 7 -4.38 -9.78 -11.81
C SER A 7 -5.39 -8.65 -11.66
N LYS A 8 -6.48 -8.68 -12.45
CA LYS A 8 -7.54 -7.67 -12.42
C LYS A 8 -8.29 -7.75 -11.08
N ILE A 9 -7.79 -7.05 -10.06
CA ILE A 9 -8.43 -6.96 -8.75
C ILE A 9 -9.73 -6.19 -8.92
N ARG A 10 -10.85 -6.76 -8.43
CA ARG A 10 -12.10 -6.01 -8.32
C ARG A 10 -11.88 -4.84 -7.35
N ILE A 11 -12.03 -3.61 -7.84
CA ILE A 11 -11.97 -2.41 -7.02
C ILE A 11 -13.24 -2.35 -6.17
N THR A 12 -13.08 -2.60 -4.88
CA THR A 12 -14.12 -2.37 -3.87
C THR A 12 -13.95 -0.97 -3.28
N GLY A 13 -14.99 -0.45 -2.58
CA GLY A 13 -14.86 0.83 -1.87
C GLY A 13 -13.70 0.82 -0.87
N SER A 14 -13.51 -0.30 -0.15
CA SER A 14 -12.38 -0.45 0.78
C SER A 14 -11.02 -0.45 0.08
N ALA A 15 -10.92 -1.06 -1.10
CA ALA A 15 -9.71 -1.03 -1.91
C ALA A 15 -9.36 0.43 -2.28
N ARG A 16 -10.36 1.22 -2.70
CA ARG A 16 -10.13 2.63 -3.05
C ARG A 16 -9.67 3.47 -1.85
N MET A 17 -10.29 3.32 -0.68
CA MET A 17 -9.87 4.04 0.53
C MET A 17 -8.42 3.73 0.94
N VAL A 18 -7.97 2.48 0.79
CA VAL A 18 -6.57 2.12 1.06
C VAL A 18 -5.61 2.79 0.07
N ALA A 19 -5.96 2.84 -1.21
CA ALA A 19 -5.16 3.55 -2.20
C ALA A 19 -5.11 5.07 -1.91
N GLU A 20 -6.24 5.66 -1.52
CA GLU A 20 -6.33 7.09 -1.19
C GLU A 20 -5.45 7.40 0.02
N ALA A 21 -5.48 6.57 1.07
CA ALA A 21 -4.59 6.72 2.21
C ALA A 21 -3.11 6.68 1.83
N ILE A 22 -2.69 5.73 0.97
CA ILE A 22 -1.29 5.64 0.52
C ILE A 22 -0.91 6.88 -0.31
N ARG A 23 -1.77 7.31 -1.24
CA ARG A 23 -1.56 8.51 -2.06
C ARG A 23 -1.40 9.76 -1.19
N ASP A 24 -2.18 9.86 -0.12
CA ASP A 24 -2.15 11.00 0.80
C ASP A 24 -0.99 10.91 1.84
N GLY A 25 -0.05 9.97 1.65
CA GLY A 25 1.18 9.85 2.42
C GLY A 25 1.12 8.90 3.62
N HIS A 26 -0.01 8.22 3.85
CA HIS A 26 -0.12 7.19 4.87
C HIS A 26 0.44 5.87 4.33
N THR A 27 1.77 5.76 4.28
CA THR A 27 2.44 4.68 3.53
C THR A 27 2.78 3.44 4.34
N TRP A 28 2.52 3.37 5.66
CA TRP A 28 2.77 2.16 6.46
C TRP A 28 1.50 1.64 7.12
N GLY A 29 1.45 0.32 7.38
CA GLY A 29 0.23 -0.39 7.77
C GLY A 29 -0.59 0.25 8.89
N LEU A 30 0.07 0.69 9.97
CA LEU A 30 -0.63 1.37 11.08
C LEU A 30 -1.18 2.75 10.69
N ALA A 31 -0.49 3.53 9.84
CA ALA A 31 -1.02 4.79 9.34
C ALA A 31 -2.24 4.58 8.45
N ILE A 32 -2.19 3.59 7.57
CA ILE A 32 -3.32 3.21 6.71
C ILE A 32 -4.53 2.79 7.56
N ILE A 33 -4.32 1.96 8.58
CA ILE A 33 -5.39 1.56 9.53
C ILE A 33 -6.01 2.79 10.19
N LYS A 34 -5.19 3.71 10.71
CA LYS A 34 -5.68 4.92 11.37
C LYS A 34 -6.45 5.83 10.43
N GLN A 35 -5.97 6.02 9.21
CA GLN A 35 -6.60 6.88 8.21
C GLN A 35 -7.93 6.30 7.70
N THR A 36 -7.97 4.98 7.48
CA THR A 36 -9.13 4.32 6.87
C THR A 36 -10.18 3.84 7.88
N GLY A 37 -9.81 3.72 9.17
CA GLY A 37 -10.66 3.12 10.20
C GLY A 37 -10.87 1.60 10.03
N MET A 38 -10.19 0.96 9.09
CA MET A 38 -10.39 -0.45 8.78
C MET A 38 -9.72 -1.38 9.78
N HIS A 39 -10.30 -2.57 9.95
CA HIS A 39 -9.67 -3.61 10.77
C HIS A 39 -8.31 -4.03 10.16
N GLN A 40 -7.32 -4.26 11.04
CA GLN A 40 -5.95 -4.62 10.64
C GLN A 40 -5.88 -5.79 9.66
N ALA A 41 -6.71 -6.82 9.84
CA ALA A 41 -6.71 -7.99 8.96
C ALA A 41 -7.13 -7.63 7.53
N VAL A 42 -8.03 -6.66 7.36
CA VAL A 42 -8.47 -6.18 6.04
C VAL A 42 -7.34 -5.42 5.35
N VAL A 43 -6.66 -4.54 6.07
CA VAL A 43 -5.55 -3.75 5.53
C VAL A 43 -4.38 -4.65 5.13
N TYR A 44 -3.89 -5.50 6.03
CA TYR A 44 -2.71 -6.34 5.72
C TYR A 44 -3.00 -7.40 4.64
N SER A 45 -4.20 -7.99 4.62
CA SER A 45 -4.58 -8.92 3.55
C SER A 45 -4.73 -8.23 2.19
N THR A 46 -5.19 -6.98 2.18
CA THR A 46 -5.28 -6.17 0.94
C THR A 46 -3.89 -5.82 0.44
N LEU A 47 -3.02 -5.27 1.29
CA LEU A 47 -1.64 -4.95 0.92
C LEU A 47 -0.86 -6.18 0.44
N ARG A 48 -1.08 -7.36 1.05
CA ARG A 48 -0.48 -8.61 0.59
C ARG A 48 -0.91 -8.96 -0.82
N ARG A 49 -2.23 -8.98 -1.09
CA ARG A 49 -2.79 -9.27 -2.42
C ARG A 49 -2.34 -8.25 -3.46
N TRP A 50 -2.26 -6.97 -3.09
CA TRP A 50 -1.82 -5.91 -3.99
C TRP A 50 -0.36 -6.05 -4.36
N ARG A 51 0.50 -6.42 -3.41
CA ARG A 51 1.90 -6.73 -3.71
C ARG A 51 2.01 -7.92 -4.66
N GLU A 52 1.23 -8.97 -4.43
CA GLU A 52 1.18 -10.15 -5.32
C GLU A 52 0.67 -9.80 -6.72
N ALA A 53 -0.26 -8.85 -6.84
CA ALA A 53 -0.79 -8.36 -8.12
C ALA A 53 0.03 -7.22 -8.76
N GLY A 54 1.13 -6.80 -8.13
CA GLY A 54 1.98 -5.71 -8.62
C GLY A 54 1.35 -4.30 -8.53
N TRP A 55 0.34 -4.11 -7.68
CA TRP A 55 -0.31 -2.81 -7.41
C TRP A 55 0.46 -1.94 -6.42
N VAL A 56 1.29 -2.55 -5.57
CA VAL A 56 2.18 -1.82 -4.66
C VAL A 56 3.57 -2.41 -4.68
N THR A 57 4.57 -1.53 -4.51
CA THR A 57 5.89 -1.92 -4.01
C THR A 57 5.89 -1.83 -2.49
N CYS A 58 6.88 -2.48 -1.86
CA CYS A 58 7.12 -2.26 -0.44
C CYS A 58 8.61 -2.28 -0.13
N GLU A 59 9.04 -1.35 0.71
CA GLU A 59 10.41 -1.27 1.21
C GLU A 59 10.38 -1.26 2.73
N ASN A 60 11.41 -1.85 3.35
CA ASN A 60 11.60 -1.65 4.78
C ASN A 60 12.48 -0.41 4.94
N GLU A 61 12.08 0.47 5.84
CA GLU A 61 12.93 1.55 6.31
C GLU A 61 14.25 0.99 6.86
N THR A 62 15.33 1.75 6.68
CA THR A 62 16.64 1.37 7.20
C THR A 62 16.63 1.33 8.72
N MET A 63 17.46 0.45 9.28
CA MET A 63 17.58 0.32 10.73
C MET A 63 18.10 1.63 11.35
N GLU A 64 18.98 2.33 10.63
CA GLU A 64 19.56 3.61 11.04
C GLU A 64 18.49 4.70 11.15
N ALA A 65 17.61 4.85 10.15
CA ALA A 65 16.52 5.83 10.18
C ALA A 65 15.50 5.52 11.28
N ALA A 66 15.19 4.24 11.47
CA ALA A 66 14.30 3.79 12.54
C ALA A 66 14.87 4.06 13.94
N ALA A 67 16.15 3.76 14.14
CA ALA A 67 16.85 4.00 15.40
C ALA A 67 16.94 5.50 15.73
N ALA A 68 17.26 6.35 14.74
CA ALA A 68 17.27 7.80 14.91
C ALA A 68 15.89 8.36 15.33
N ALA A 69 14.80 7.70 14.90
CA ALA A 69 13.43 8.03 15.28
C ALA A 69 12.92 7.31 16.54
N ASN A 70 13.77 6.56 17.25
CA ASN A 70 13.47 5.79 18.46
C ASN A 70 12.22 4.89 18.34
N ARG A 71 12.12 4.16 17.22
CA ARG A 71 10.99 3.24 16.94
C ARG A 71 11.45 2.08 16.05
N PRO A 72 10.66 0.99 15.96
CA PRO A 72 10.94 -0.08 14.99
C PRO A 72 10.90 0.43 13.53
N PRO A 73 11.65 -0.21 12.62
CA PRO A 73 11.57 0.06 11.19
C PRO A 73 10.17 -0.17 10.64
N ARG A 74 9.74 0.73 9.75
CA ARG A 74 8.44 0.59 9.06
C ARG A 74 8.61 -0.11 7.73
N ARG A 75 7.62 -0.92 7.37
CA ARG A 75 7.41 -1.30 5.98
C ARG A 75 6.54 -0.23 5.32
N VAL A 76 7.10 0.47 4.35
CA VAL A 76 6.42 1.50 3.55
C VAL A 76 5.92 0.88 2.25
N TYR A 77 4.79 1.38 1.77
CA TYR A 77 4.09 0.94 0.57
C TYR A 77 3.90 2.13 -0.35
N GLU A 78 4.12 1.91 -1.64
CA GLU A 78 3.89 2.90 -2.69
C GLU A 78 3.01 2.28 -3.77
N LEU A 79 2.12 3.08 -4.36
CA LEU A 79 1.29 2.64 -5.48
C LEU A 79 2.15 2.57 -6.75
N THR A 80 1.99 1.49 -7.52
CA THR A 80 2.62 1.38 -8.83
C THR A 80 1.76 2.00 -9.92
N SER A 81 2.32 2.22 -11.11
CA SER A 81 1.55 2.61 -12.29
C SER A 81 0.40 1.65 -12.58
N THR A 82 0.58 0.35 -12.40
CA THR A 82 -0.48 -0.66 -12.52
C THR A 82 -1.69 -0.34 -11.64
N ALA A 83 -1.47 0.13 -10.41
CA ALA A 83 -2.56 0.52 -9.52
C ALA A 83 -3.24 1.81 -9.98
N ILE A 84 -2.46 2.81 -10.41
CA ILE A 84 -3.00 4.07 -10.97
C ILE A 84 -3.89 3.76 -12.18
N ASP A 85 -3.41 2.91 -13.09
CA ASP A 85 -4.14 2.49 -14.28
C ASP A 85 -5.45 1.80 -13.93
N ALA A 86 -5.39 0.84 -13.00
CA ALA A 86 -6.56 0.10 -12.57
C ALA A 86 -7.59 0.98 -11.85
N LEU A 87 -7.14 1.93 -11.04
CA LEU A 87 -7.99 2.88 -10.30
C LEU A 87 -8.57 4.00 -11.18
N GLY A 88 -8.07 4.14 -12.41
CA GLY A 88 -8.45 5.20 -13.34
C GLY A 88 -7.97 6.58 -12.87
N TRP A 89 -6.80 6.66 -12.24
CA TRP A 89 -6.23 7.90 -11.69
C TRP A 89 -5.25 8.57 -12.66
N HIS A 90 -5.59 8.61 -13.95
CA HIS A 90 -4.72 9.12 -15.02
C HIS A 90 -4.65 10.65 -15.10
N ASP A 91 -5.60 11.34 -14.45
CA ASP A 91 -5.83 12.79 -14.60
C ASP A 91 -5.63 13.61 -13.31
N LEU A 92 -4.86 13.08 -12.33
CA LEU A 92 -4.57 13.76 -11.06
C LEU A 92 -3.16 14.35 -11.01
#